data_AF-A0A1Q5XU23-F1
#
_entry.id   AF-A0A1Q5XU23-F1
#
_cell.length_a   1.000
_cell.length_b   1.000
_cell.length_c   1.000
_cell.angle_alpha   90.00
_cell.angle_beta   90.00
_cell.angle_gamma   90.00
#
_symmetry.space_group_name_H-M   'P 1'
#
loop_
_entity.id
_entity.type
_entity.pdbx_description
1 polymer ?
#
loop_
_entity_poly.entity_id
_entity_poly.type
_entity_poly.pdbx_seq_one_letter_code
_entity_poly.pdbx_strand_id
1 'polypeptide(L)'
;MYLGTTIQQIRRSKGMNQTEVAQGIMSRSNLSRFEGGKYYPGYDKLILLLDKLEMSLEELLFLHQDLAQPIKRTLHLTLVEAGNRYDFEKLRETSHECLAMYRSTGTDAFYHLYLLGQGVLIQYGHEDQIKQISEVANTIKPYLLEVDTWYLYEFKLLNNFLFTLSSDDAIFFGQRAVHEFDKYRSFAESRTIQQHLLQNISNICLAERNYEKSLFFLKRALPLADKTNLLYDKIVTSVFYEITLVCLKQSQDTTKLKSYLDILKQLDFMDSYTALLEVCRKHLYEEWPPRSEGSLIIS
;
A
#
# COMPACT_ATOMS: atom_id res chain seq x y z
N MET A 1 -3.04 7.49 -27.71
CA MET A 1 -3.92 6.45 -27.14
C MET A 1 -5.30 6.56 -27.80
N TYR A 2 -5.83 5.46 -28.34
CA TYR A 2 -7.03 5.46 -29.20
C TYR A 2 -8.27 4.93 -28.45
N LEU A 3 -8.81 5.74 -27.55
CA LEU A 3 -9.92 5.33 -26.67
C LEU A 3 -11.28 5.14 -27.36
N GLY A 4 -11.44 5.71 -28.56
CA GLY A 4 -12.74 5.77 -29.23
C GLY A 4 -13.35 4.41 -29.54
N THR A 5 -12.54 3.43 -29.96
CA THR A 5 -13.02 2.08 -30.28
C THR A 5 -13.53 1.36 -29.03
N THR A 6 -12.81 1.49 -27.91
CA THR A 6 -13.25 0.94 -26.61
C THR A 6 -14.54 1.61 -26.13
N ILE A 7 -14.63 2.94 -26.22
CA ILE A 7 -15.87 3.68 -25.91
C ILE A 7 -17.04 3.22 -26.77
N GLN A 8 -16.82 2.97 -28.06
CA GLN A 8 -17.86 2.43 -28.94
C GLN A 8 -18.34 1.05 -28.50
N GLN A 9 -17.42 0.16 -28.15
CA GLN A 9 -17.75 -1.19 -27.68
C GLN A 9 -18.59 -1.13 -26.40
N ILE A 10 -18.16 -0.32 -25.41
CA ILE A 10 -18.88 -0.12 -24.14
C ILE A 10 -20.27 0.47 -24.38
N ARG A 11 -20.38 1.52 -25.20
CA ARG A 11 -21.67 2.14 -25.51
C ARG A 11 -22.63 1.12 -26.12
N ARG A 12 -22.16 0.34 -27.10
CA ARG A 12 -22.99 -0.67 -27.79
C ARG A 12 -23.39 -1.80 -26.85
N SER A 13 -22.51 -2.26 -25.96
CA SER A 13 -22.85 -3.31 -24.99
C SER A 13 -23.90 -2.85 -23.98
N LYS A 14 -23.92 -1.56 -23.63
CA LYS A 14 -24.98 -0.93 -22.82
C LYS A 14 -26.27 -0.63 -23.60
N GLY A 15 -26.34 -0.95 -24.90
CA GLY A 15 -27.53 -0.70 -25.73
C GLY A 15 -27.80 0.77 -26.05
N MET A 16 -26.87 1.67 -25.76
CA MET A 16 -27.05 3.12 -25.91
C MET A 16 -26.74 3.56 -27.34
N ASN A 17 -27.45 4.56 -27.85
CA ASN A 17 -27.16 5.17 -29.15
C ASN A 17 -26.23 6.39 -29.03
N GLN A 18 -25.60 6.80 -30.14
CA GLN A 18 -24.65 7.92 -30.14
C GLN A 18 -25.33 9.26 -29.76
N THR A 19 -26.61 9.44 -30.06
CA THR A 19 -27.31 10.69 -29.75
C THR A 19 -27.49 10.84 -28.24
N GLU A 20 -27.90 9.78 -27.55
CA GLU A 20 -28.07 9.74 -26.09
C GLU A 20 -26.77 10.08 -25.36
N VAL A 21 -25.67 9.43 -25.77
CA VAL A 21 -24.36 9.63 -25.14
C VAL A 21 -23.76 11.00 -25.51
N ALA A 22 -23.97 11.51 -26.72
CA ALA A 22 -23.42 12.81 -27.12
C ALA A 22 -24.20 14.01 -26.57
N GLN A 23 -25.47 13.83 -26.19
CA GLN A 23 -26.37 14.91 -25.80
C GLN A 23 -25.81 15.79 -24.68
N GLY A 24 -25.73 17.09 -24.91
CA GLY A 24 -25.21 18.08 -23.95
C GLY A 24 -23.68 18.14 -23.86
N ILE A 25 -22.96 17.30 -24.61
CA ILE A 25 -21.49 17.18 -24.54
C ILE A 25 -20.85 17.55 -25.89
N MET A 26 -21.35 16.96 -26.97
CA MET A 26 -20.85 17.20 -28.34
C MET A 26 -21.90 16.84 -29.40
N SER A 27 -21.60 17.12 -30.67
CA SER A 27 -22.46 16.65 -31.76
C SER A 27 -22.36 15.13 -31.92
N ARG A 28 -23.46 14.47 -32.33
CA ARG A 28 -23.48 13.04 -32.68
C ARG A 28 -22.37 12.69 -33.70
N SER A 29 -22.14 13.59 -34.66
CA SER A 29 -21.09 13.44 -35.68
C SER A 29 -19.70 13.39 -35.04
N ASN A 30 -19.42 14.25 -34.06
CA ASN A 30 -18.15 14.24 -33.35
C ASN A 30 -17.97 12.98 -32.51
N LEU A 31 -19.02 12.50 -31.83
CA LEU A 31 -18.94 11.21 -31.13
C LEU A 31 -18.66 10.06 -32.09
N SER A 32 -19.33 10.02 -33.25
CA SER A 32 -19.07 9.03 -34.29
C SER A 32 -17.63 9.08 -34.82
N ARG A 33 -17.09 10.28 -35.03
CA ARG A 33 -15.68 10.46 -35.40
C ARG A 33 -14.73 10.04 -34.29
N PHE A 34 -15.06 10.30 -33.02
CA PHE A 34 -14.26 9.84 -31.88
C PHE A 34 -14.21 8.31 -31.85
N GLU A 35 -15.36 7.66 -31.90
CA GLU A 35 -15.49 6.20 -31.95
C GLU A 35 -14.72 5.57 -33.10
N GLY A 36 -14.71 6.23 -34.26
CA GLY A 36 -13.95 5.80 -35.43
C GLY A 36 -12.47 6.20 -35.45
N GLY A 37 -11.93 6.77 -34.37
CA GLY A 37 -10.51 7.18 -34.28
C GLY A 37 -10.12 8.39 -35.13
N LYS A 38 -11.09 9.19 -35.58
CA LYS A 38 -10.94 10.35 -36.50
C LYS A 38 -11.10 11.71 -35.80
N TYR A 39 -11.22 11.71 -34.48
CA TYR A 39 -11.38 12.88 -33.63
C TYR A 39 -10.98 12.51 -32.20
N TYR A 40 -10.34 13.43 -31.49
CA TYR A 40 -9.97 13.27 -30.09
C TYR A 40 -10.64 14.37 -29.29
N PRO A 41 -11.67 14.06 -28.48
CA PRO A 41 -12.30 15.06 -27.65
C PRO A 41 -11.32 15.59 -26.60
N GLY A 42 -11.56 16.82 -26.15
CA GLY A 42 -10.93 17.34 -24.95
C GLY A 42 -11.23 16.45 -23.73
N TYR A 43 -10.35 16.52 -22.73
CA TYR A 43 -10.46 15.71 -21.51
C TYR A 43 -11.78 15.94 -20.77
N ASP A 44 -12.22 17.19 -20.69
CA ASP A 44 -13.52 17.61 -20.16
C ASP A 44 -14.68 16.81 -20.76
N LYS A 45 -14.70 16.69 -22.09
CA LYS A 45 -15.75 15.94 -22.79
C LYS A 45 -15.63 14.44 -22.58
N LEU A 46 -14.41 13.90 -22.51
CA LEU A 46 -14.21 12.48 -22.23
C LEU A 46 -14.80 12.09 -20.87
N ILE A 47 -14.57 12.91 -19.83
CA ILE A 47 -15.12 12.67 -18.49
C ILE A 47 -16.66 12.71 -18.51
N LEU A 48 -17.26 13.67 -19.21
CA LEU A 48 -18.73 13.73 -19.32
C LEU A 48 -19.31 12.54 -20.11
N LEU A 49 -18.61 12.05 -21.14
CA LEU A 49 -19.03 10.85 -21.86
C LEU A 49 -18.96 9.61 -20.95
N LEU A 50 -17.91 9.51 -20.14
CA LEU A 50 -17.71 8.42 -19.19
C LEU A 50 -18.77 8.42 -18.08
N ASP A 51 -19.14 9.59 -17.58
CA ASP A 51 -20.25 9.77 -16.64
C ASP A 51 -21.57 9.23 -17.21
N LYS A 52 -21.93 9.61 -18.46
CA LYS A 52 -23.10 9.03 -19.14
C LYS A 52 -23.01 7.53 -19.39
N LEU A 53 -21.80 6.99 -19.50
CA LEU A 53 -21.56 5.56 -19.66
C LEU A 53 -21.48 4.85 -18.32
N GLU A 54 -21.65 5.53 -17.18
CA GLU A 54 -21.52 4.98 -15.83
C GLU A 54 -20.20 4.21 -15.68
N MET A 55 -19.10 4.89 -15.98
CA MET A 55 -17.76 4.30 -16.04
C MET A 55 -16.69 5.29 -15.56
N SER A 56 -15.72 4.81 -14.78
CA SER A 56 -14.56 5.61 -14.38
C SER A 56 -13.51 5.67 -15.48
N LEU A 57 -12.64 6.69 -15.43
CA LEU A 57 -11.50 6.74 -16.36
C LEU A 57 -10.58 5.54 -16.13
N GLU A 58 -10.34 5.18 -14.88
CA GLU A 58 -9.51 4.04 -14.48
C GLU A 58 -10.00 2.73 -15.10
N GLU A 59 -11.31 2.47 -15.06
CA GLU A 59 -11.93 1.29 -15.67
C GLU A 59 -11.81 1.31 -17.19
N LEU A 60 -12.03 2.47 -17.83
CA LEU A 60 -11.84 2.60 -19.28
C LEU A 60 -10.40 2.28 -19.68
N LEU A 61 -9.41 2.81 -18.96
CA LEU A 61 -7.99 2.57 -19.22
C LEU A 61 -7.65 1.09 -19.08
N PHE A 62 -8.20 0.44 -18.05
CA PHE A 62 -8.05 -1.00 -17.80
C PHE A 62 -8.62 -1.85 -18.95
N LEU A 63 -9.85 -1.54 -19.40
CA LEU A 63 -10.49 -2.22 -20.53
C LEU A 63 -9.76 -1.98 -21.85
N HIS A 64 -9.24 -0.77 -22.07
CA HIS A 64 -8.50 -0.43 -23.28
C HIS A 64 -7.15 -1.14 -23.39
N GLN A 65 -6.53 -1.48 -22.26
CA GLN A 65 -5.26 -2.19 -22.18
C GLN A 65 -5.47 -3.72 -22.07
N ASP A 66 -6.55 -4.25 -22.66
CA ASP A 66 -6.88 -5.69 -22.63
C ASP A 66 -6.92 -6.29 -21.22
N LEU A 67 -7.55 -5.58 -20.28
CA LEU A 67 -7.65 -5.96 -18.87
C LEU A 67 -6.28 -6.01 -18.15
N ALA A 68 -5.28 -5.28 -18.66
CA ALA A 68 -4.00 -5.14 -18.01
C ALA A 68 -4.01 -4.02 -16.96
N GLN A 69 -3.37 -4.28 -15.83
CA GLN A 69 -3.10 -3.26 -14.82
C GLN A 69 -2.04 -2.27 -15.33
N PRO A 70 -2.02 -1.02 -14.82
CA PRO A 70 -0.97 -0.06 -15.16
C PRO A 70 0.42 -0.65 -14.90
N ILE A 71 1.33 -0.50 -15.87
CA ILE A 71 2.65 -1.15 -15.85
C ILE A 71 3.42 -0.98 -14.53
N LYS A 72 3.39 0.24 -13.94
CA LYS A 72 4.05 0.52 -12.65
C LYS A 72 3.46 -0.31 -11.50
N ARG A 73 2.14 -0.54 -11.52
CA ARG A 73 1.46 -1.38 -10.52
C ARG A 73 1.82 -2.85 -10.73
N THR A 74 1.84 -3.31 -11.98
CA THR A 74 2.25 -4.68 -12.32
C THR A 74 3.67 -4.95 -11.84
N LEU A 75 4.64 -4.10 -12.20
CA LEU A 75 6.03 -4.21 -11.78
C LEU A 75 6.17 -4.21 -10.25
N HIS A 76 5.49 -3.30 -9.56
CA HIS A 76 5.50 -3.28 -8.08
C HIS A 76 4.99 -4.59 -7.47
N LEU A 77 3.84 -5.10 -7.94
CA LEU A 77 3.27 -6.35 -7.44
C LEU A 77 4.20 -7.54 -7.73
N THR A 78 4.81 -7.60 -8.92
CA THR A 78 5.77 -8.64 -9.26
C THR A 78 7.00 -8.61 -8.37
N LEU A 79 7.55 -7.42 -8.06
CA LEU A 79 8.67 -7.27 -7.12
C LEU A 79 8.28 -7.76 -5.71
N VAL A 80 7.12 -7.36 -5.20
CA VAL A 80 6.63 -7.76 -3.87
C VAL A 80 6.38 -9.27 -3.81
N GLU A 81 5.75 -9.85 -4.83
CA GLU A 81 5.47 -11.29 -4.90
C GLU A 81 6.76 -12.11 -4.98
N ALA A 82 7.71 -11.71 -5.82
CA ALA A 82 9.01 -12.36 -5.94
C ALA A 82 9.80 -12.30 -4.62
N GLY A 83 9.84 -11.14 -3.95
CA GLY A 83 10.46 -11.00 -2.64
C GLY A 83 9.82 -11.89 -1.57
N ASN A 84 8.49 -11.91 -1.49
CA ASN A 84 7.75 -12.73 -0.51
C ASN A 84 7.92 -14.24 -0.74
N ARG A 85 8.13 -14.66 -1.99
CA ARG A 85 8.37 -16.07 -2.36
C ARG A 85 9.84 -16.46 -2.39
N TYR A 86 10.74 -15.54 -2.02
CA TYR A 86 12.19 -15.75 -2.11
C TYR A 86 12.67 -16.11 -3.53
N ASP A 87 11.96 -15.63 -4.56
CA ASP A 87 12.34 -15.79 -5.97
C ASP A 87 13.26 -14.63 -6.39
N PHE A 88 14.53 -14.75 -5.99
CA PHE A 88 15.52 -13.69 -6.18
C PHE A 88 15.95 -13.51 -7.64
N GLU A 89 15.82 -14.54 -8.47
CA GLU A 89 16.06 -14.43 -9.91
C GLU A 89 14.98 -13.56 -10.54
N LYS A 90 13.70 -13.85 -10.28
CA LYS A 90 12.59 -13.04 -10.79
C LYS A 90 12.63 -11.61 -10.28
N LEU A 91 13.01 -11.43 -9.02
CA LEU A 91 13.19 -10.11 -8.40
C LEU A 91 14.28 -9.31 -9.13
N ARG A 92 15.42 -9.93 -9.47
CA ARG A 92 16.51 -9.30 -10.21
C ARG A 92 16.10 -8.94 -11.64
N GLU A 93 15.48 -9.86 -12.36
CA GLU A 93 14.98 -9.63 -13.72
C GLU A 93 14.02 -8.43 -13.76
N THR A 94 13.02 -8.44 -12.87
CA THR A 94 12.00 -7.38 -12.80
C THR A 94 12.62 -6.04 -12.38
N SER A 95 13.60 -6.05 -11.47
CA SER A 95 14.37 -4.87 -11.09
C SER A 95 15.10 -4.26 -12.29
N HIS A 96 15.78 -5.08 -13.11
CA HIS A 96 16.44 -4.61 -14.33
C HIS A 96 15.47 -4.12 -15.40
N GLU A 97 14.29 -4.74 -15.53
CA GLU A 97 13.22 -4.23 -16.40
C GLU A 97 12.82 -2.80 -15.99
N CYS A 98 12.66 -2.55 -14.69
CA CYS A 98 12.39 -1.21 -14.16
C CYS A 98 13.51 -0.24 -14.53
N LEU A 99 14.77 -0.65 -14.43
CA LEU A 99 15.91 0.19 -14.83
C LEU A 99 15.92 0.50 -16.32
N ALA A 100 15.58 -0.48 -17.18
CA ALA A 100 15.45 -0.27 -18.62
C ALA A 100 14.31 0.71 -18.95
N MET A 101 13.17 0.59 -18.27
CA MET A 101 12.03 1.50 -18.41
C MET A 101 12.38 2.93 -17.95
N TYR A 102 13.15 3.08 -16.88
CA TYR A 102 13.66 4.38 -16.46
C TYR A 102 14.55 4.99 -17.55
N ARG A 103 15.51 4.24 -18.09
CA ARG A 103 16.42 4.71 -19.15
C ARG A 103 15.69 5.14 -20.43
N SER A 104 14.60 4.48 -20.78
CA SER A 104 13.83 4.79 -21.99
C SER A 104 12.83 5.93 -21.81
N THR A 105 12.28 6.11 -20.60
CA THR A 105 11.19 7.08 -20.35
C THR A 105 11.61 8.31 -19.54
N GLY A 106 12.75 8.27 -18.86
CA GLY A 106 13.16 9.29 -17.90
C GLY A 106 12.23 9.42 -16.68
N THR A 107 11.35 8.44 -16.43
CA THR A 107 10.34 8.53 -15.36
C THR A 107 10.88 7.93 -14.06
N ASP A 108 11.12 8.77 -13.05
CA ASP A 108 11.72 8.40 -11.76
C ASP A 108 11.00 7.27 -11.03
N ALA A 109 9.68 7.14 -11.22
CA ALA A 109 8.93 6.06 -10.61
C ALA A 109 9.43 4.66 -11.01
N PHE A 110 9.98 4.49 -12.21
CA PHE A 110 10.62 3.23 -12.59
C PHE A 110 11.98 3.05 -11.92
N TYR A 111 12.73 4.14 -11.71
CA TYR A 111 13.99 4.07 -10.96
C TYR A 111 13.75 3.70 -9.50
N HIS A 112 12.73 4.28 -8.86
CA HIS A 112 12.31 3.89 -7.51
C HIS A 112 11.88 2.42 -7.44
N LEU A 113 11.25 1.85 -8.48
CA LEU A 113 10.95 0.41 -8.50
C LEU A 113 12.22 -0.45 -8.67
N TYR A 114 13.18 0.00 -9.48
CA TYR A 114 14.49 -0.64 -9.56
C TYR A 114 15.18 -0.68 -8.18
N LEU A 115 15.23 0.46 -7.48
CA LEU A 115 15.79 0.58 -6.14
C LEU A 115 15.06 -0.29 -5.11
N LEU A 116 13.73 -0.43 -5.22
CA LEU A 116 12.96 -1.33 -4.36
C LEU A 116 13.43 -2.77 -4.52
N GLY A 117 13.55 -3.25 -5.77
CA GLY A 117 14.04 -4.60 -6.05
C GLY A 117 15.47 -4.84 -5.54
N GLN A 118 16.37 -3.87 -5.77
CA GLN A 118 17.74 -3.95 -5.27
C GLN A 118 17.81 -3.94 -3.73
N GLY A 119 17.01 -3.09 -3.06
CA GLY A 119 16.94 -3.03 -1.62
C GLY A 119 16.46 -4.35 -1.00
N VAL A 120 15.43 -4.97 -1.58
CA VAL A 120 14.94 -6.29 -1.12
C VAL A 120 16.00 -7.38 -1.35
N LEU A 121 16.70 -7.38 -2.49
CA LEU A 121 17.81 -8.29 -2.75
C LEU A 121 18.91 -8.18 -1.67
N ILE A 122 19.29 -6.96 -1.30
CA ILE A 122 20.28 -6.70 -0.24
C ILE A 122 19.79 -7.22 1.12
N GLN A 123 18.52 -6.99 1.46
CA GLN A 123 17.93 -7.42 2.74
C GLN A 123 18.06 -8.93 2.97
N TYR A 124 18.04 -9.72 1.90
CA TYR A 124 18.18 -11.18 1.95
C TYR A 124 19.59 -11.69 1.59
N GLY A 125 20.59 -10.81 1.43
CA GLY A 125 21.97 -11.21 1.12
C GLY A 125 22.20 -11.63 -0.34
N HIS A 126 21.32 -11.22 -1.25
CA HIS A 126 21.37 -11.51 -2.69
C HIS A 126 21.75 -10.27 -3.51
N GLU A 127 22.68 -9.46 -3.00
CA GLU A 127 23.12 -8.21 -3.65
C GLU A 127 23.44 -8.38 -5.14
N ASP A 128 23.14 -7.32 -5.92
CA ASP A 128 23.31 -7.28 -7.36
C ASP A 128 24.13 -6.04 -7.76
N GLN A 129 23.52 -5.02 -8.36
CA GLN A 129 24.22 -3.81 -8.80
C GLN A 129 24.46 -2.85 -7.65
N ILE A 130 23.46 -2.70 -6.77
CA ILE A 130 23.59 -1.91 -5.54
C ILE A 130 24.11 -2.82 -4.44
N LYS A 131 25.12 -2.34 -3.71
CA LYS A 131 25.88 -3.15 -2.73
C LYS A 131 25.50 -2.83 -1.30
N GLN A 132 25.10 -1.60 -1.02
CA GLN A 132 24.74 -1.18 0.32
C GLN A 132 23.34 -0.61 0.38
N ILE A 133 22.59 -0.97 1.43
CA ILE A 133 21.25 -0.44 1.67
C ILE A 133 21.25 1.09 1.85
N SER A 134 22.37 1.64 2.32
CA SER A 134 22.60 3.07 2.44
C SER A 134 22.56 3.80 1.09
N GLU A 135 22.98 3.16 -0.02
CA GLU A 135 22.91 3.76 -1.36
C GLU A 135 21.45 3.97 -1.80
N VAL A 136 20.57 3.02 -1.49
CA VAL A 136 19.12 3.14 -1.71
C VAL A 136 18.56 4.28 -0.87
N ALA A 137 18.87 4.29 0.42
CA ALA A 137 18.42 5.33 1.34
C ALA A 137 18.91 6.74 0.92
N ASN A 138 20.15 6.86 0.42
CA ASN A 138 20.75 8.11 -0.04
C ASN A 138 20.09 8.68 -1.29
N THR A 139 19.29 7.87 -2.00
CA THR A 139 18.48 8.36 -3.12
C THR A 139 17.07 8.74 -2.67
N ILE A 140 16.44 7.88 -1.86
CA ILE A 140 15.03 8.05 -1.48
C ILE A 140 14.85 9.16 -0.43
N LYS A 141 15.76 9.28 0.55
CA LYS A 141 15.64 10.30 1.60
C LYS A 141 15.68 11.73 1.04
N PRO A 142 16.64 12.13 0.19
CA PRO A 142 16.64 13.47 -0.40
C PRO A 142 15.36 13.76 -1.19
N TYR A 143 14.90 12.82 -2.02
CA TYR A 143 13.63 12.98 -2.75
C TYR A 143 12.46 13.30 -1.80
N LEU A 144 12.27 12.51 -0.74
CA LEU A 144 11.19 12.72 0.22
C LEU A 144 11.30 14.05 0.99
N LEU A 145 12.52 14.59 1.16
CA LEU A 145 12.76 15.90 1.78
C LEU A 145 12.47 17.05 0.81
N GLU A 146 12.93 16.94 -0.43
CA GLU A 146 12.83 17.99 -1.46
C GLU A 146 11.41 18.19 -1.99
N VAL A 147 10.56 17.15 -1.99
CA VAL A 147 9.17 17.32 -2.40
C VAL A 147 8.43 18.20 -1.39
N ASP A 148 7.99 19.38 -1.82
CA ASP A 148 7.29 20.36 -0.97
C ASP A 148 5.96 19.82 -0.40
N THR A 149 5.16 19.20 -1.26
CA THR A 149 3.81 18.73 -0.94
C THR A 149 3.67 17.26 -1.32
N TRP A 150 3.36 16.40 -0.35
CA TRP A 150 3.26 14.97 -0.60
C TRP A 150 1.92 14.56 -1.20
N TYR A 151 1.94 13.70 -2.21
CA TYR A 151 0.74 13.05 -2.74
C TYR A 151 0.76 11.56 -2.44
N LEU A 152 -0.26 10.83 -2.89
CA LEU A 152 -0.36 9.36 -2.74
C LEU A 152 0.90 8.62 -3.18
N TYR A 153 1.67 9.19 -4.10
CA TYR A 153 2.93 8.63 -4.55
C TYR A 153 3.98 8.65 -3.44
N GLU A 154 4.24 9.78 -2.79
CA GLU A 154 5.23 9.92 -1.72
C GLU A 154 4.91 9.02 -0.51
N PHE A 155 3.64 8.88 -0.13
CA PHE A 155 3.27 7.99 0.97
C PHE A 155 3.53 6.52 0.65
N LYS A 156 3.23 6.09 -0.59
CA LYS A 156 3.55 4.74 -1.06
C LYS A 156 5.06 4.53 -1.15
N LEU A 157 5.78 5.54 -1.62
CA LEU A 157 7.24 5.52 -1.73
C LEU A 157 7.86 5.36 -0.34
N LEU A 158 7.48 6.19 0.64
CA LEU A 158 7.93 6.07 2.02
C LEU A 158 7.66 4.66 2.55
N ASN A 159 6.43 4.17 2.41
CA ASN A 159 6.06 2.85 2.92
C ASN A 159 6.92 1.73 2.30
N ASN A 160 7.20 1.80 1.00
CA ASN A 160 8.03 0.82 0.29
C ASN A 160 9.49 0.84 0.76
N PHE A 161 9.99 1.98 1.24
CA PHE A 161 11.40 2.16 1.59
C PHE A 161 11.67 2.25 3.09
N LEU A 162 10.65 2.09 3.94
CA LEU A 162 10.81 2.14 5.40
C LEU A 162 11.94 1.23 5.92
N PHE A 163 12.10 0.04 5.34
CA PHE A 163 13.15 -0.92 5.72
C PHE A 163 14.58 -0.43 5.45
N THR A 164 14.74 0.63 4.67
CA THR A 164 16.04 1.26 4.35
C THR A 164 16.37 2.44 5.27
N LEU A 165 15.40 2.90 6.07
CA LEU A 165 15.52 4.08 6.92
C LEU A 165 15.93 3.70 8.34
N SER A 166 16.58 4.64 9.04
CA SER A 166 16.68 4.54 10.51
C SER A 166 15.30 4.78 11.13
N SER A 167 15.12 4.37 12.38
CA SER A 167 13.89 4.65 13.11
C SER A 167 13.62 6.14 13.30
N ASP A 168 14.66 6.95 13.55
CA ASP A 168 14.54 8.40 13.64
C ASP A 168 14.01 9.01 12.34
N ASP A 169 14.53 8.57 11.19
CA ASP A 169 14.06 9.03 9.88
C ASP A 169 12.62 8.55 9.62
N ALA A 170 12.30 7.29 9.93
CA ALA A 170 10.95 6.74 9.79
C ALA A 170 9.94 7.50 10.66
N ILE A 171 10.30 7.88 11.89
CA ILE A 171 9.47 8.70 12.78
C ILE A 171 9.31 10.10 12.20
N PHE A 172 10.39 10.74 11.77
CA PHE A 172 10.36 12.08 11.18
C PHE A 172 9.41 12.14 9.98
N PHE A 173 9.60 11.25 9.00
CA PHE A 173 8.73 11.16 7.83
C PHE A 173 7.31 10.73 8.17
N GLY A 174 7.14 9.85 9.17
CA GLY A 174 5.84 9.47 9.68
C GLY A 174 5.05 10.64 10.26
N GLN A 175 5.70 11.50 11.02
CA GLN A 175 5.06 12.70 11.58
C GLN A 175 4.67 13.70 10.49
N ARG A 176 5.53 13.88 9.48
CA ARG A 176 5.18 14.65 8.28
C ARG A 176 3.97 14.04 7.57
N ALA A 177 3.97 12.71 7.38
CA ALA A 177 2.89 12.02 6.70
C ALA A 177 1.54 12.22 7.39
N VAL A 178 1.52 12.13 8.74
CA VAL A 178 0.32 12.40 9.55
C VAL A 178 -0.27 13.79 9.26
N HIS A 179 0.57 14.82 9.14
CA HIS A 179 0.10 16.17 8.83
C HIS A 179 -0.41 16.28 7.38
N GLU A 180 0.33 15.72 6.43
CA GLU A 180 -0.01 15.77 5.00
C GLU A 180 -1.26 14.94 4.66
N PHE A 181 -1.65 13.97 5.48
CA PHE A 181 -2.87 13.19 5.30
C PHE A 181 -4.16 13.97 5.56
N ASP A 182 -4.11 15.11 6.23
CA ASP A 182 -5.31 15.89 6.56
C ASP A 182 -6.11 16.28 5.30
N LYS A 183 -5.41 16.57 4.18
CA LYS A 183 -6.05 16.88 2.88
C LYS A 183 -6.76 15.70 2.22
N TYR A 184 -6.50 14.47 2.68
CA TYR A 184 -7.11 13.24 2.18
C TYR A 184 -8.26 12.71 3.05
N ARG A 185 -8.73 13.47 4.04
CA ARG A 185 -9.79 13.04 4.98
C ARG A 185 -11.06 12.52 4.29
N SER A 186 -11.43 13.12 3.16
CA SER A 186 -12.62 12.75 2.37
C SER A 186 -12.33 11.77 1.22
N PHE A 187 -11.07 11.38 1.03
CA PHE A 187 -10.64 10.48 -0.05
C PHE A 187 -10.40 9.07 0.50
N ALA A 188 -11.41 8.21 0.36
CA ALA A 188 -11.48 6.91 1.03
C ALA A 188 -10.34 5.96 0.63
N GLU A 189 -9.90 6.06 -0.62
CA GLU A 189 -8.85 5.27 -1.25
C GLU A 189 -7.47 5.51 -0.60
N SER A 190 -7.29 6.65 0.09
CA SER A 190 -6.07 6.91 0.86
C SER A 190 -6.00 6.12 2.17
N ARG A 191 -7.14 5.70 2.74
CA ARG A 191 -7.21 5.17 4.11
C ARG A 191 -6.37 3.91 4.30
N THR A 192 -6.35 3.02 3.32
CA THR A 192 -5.51 1.82 3.33
C THR A 192 -4.02 2.17 3.34
N ILE A 193 -3.61 3.16 2.54
CA ILE A 193 -2.22 3.63 2.50
C ILE A 193 -1.81 4.25 3.83
N GLN A 194 -2.69 5.09 4.39
CA GLN A 194 -2.49 5.67 5.73
C GLN A 194 -2.33 4.58 6.78
N GLN A 195 -3.22 3.59 6.76
CA GLN A 195 -3.23 2.52 7.74
C GLN A 195 -1.94 1.70 7.70
N HIS A 196 -1.54 1.20 6.52
CA HIS A 196 -0.34 0.39 6.39
C HIS A 196 0.92 1.18 6.78
N LEU A 197 1.03 2.43 6.34
CA LEU A 197 2.19 3.27 6.65
C LEU A 197 2.32 3.51 8.17
N LEU A 198 1.23 3.91 8.82
CA LEU A 198 1.24 4.18 10.26
C LEU A 198 1.46 2.91 11.09
N GLN A 199 0.90 1.78 10.68
CA GLN A 199 1.15 0.49 11.32
C GLN A 199 2.62 0.08 11.17
N ASN A 200 3.21 0.20 9.98
CA ASN A 200 4.62 -0.17 9.74
C ASN A 200 5.58 0.70 10.57
N ILE A 201 5.38 2.01 10.62
CA ILE A 201 6.20 2.90 11.46
C ILE A 201 6.00 2.58 12.95
N SER A 202 4.77 2.27 13.37
CA SER A 202 4.53 1.87 14.76
C SER A 202 5.26 0.59 15.14
N ASN A 203 5.35 -0.38 14.22
CA ASN A 203 6.08 -1.62 14.44
C ASN A 203 7.59 -1.38 14.55
N ILE A 204 8.15 -0.47 13.73
CA ILE A 204 9.56 -0.03 13.86
C ILE A 204 9.80 0.57 15.26
N CYS A 205 8.94 1.49 15.70
CA CYS A 205 9.04 2.10 17.02
C CYS A 205 8.91 1.07 18.15
N LEU A 206 7.97 0.13 18.01
CA LEU A 206 7.73 -0.93 18.98
C LEU A 206 8.97 -1.82 19.10
N ALA A 207 9.55 -2.25 17.98
CA ALA A 207 10.73 -3.13 17.96
C ALA A 207 11.93 -2.54 18.69
N GLU A 208 12.10 -1.22 18.67
CA GLU A 208 13.13 -0.47 19.39
C GLU A 208 12.71 -0.03 20.81
N ARG A 209 11.56 -0.49 21.29
CA ARG A 209 10.99 -0.15 22.60
C ARG A 209 10.68 1.34 22.77
N ASN A 210 10.55 2.09 21.68
CA ASN A 210 10.03 3.46 21.68
C ASN A 210 8.49 3.42 21.73
N TYR A 211 7.99 3.04 22.90
CA TYR A 211 6.57 2.78 23.11
C TYR A 211 5.71 4.05 22.98
N GLU A 212 6.22 5.24 23.35
CA GLU A 212 5.45 6.47 23.16
C GLU A 212 5.20 6.79 21.68
N LYS A 213 6.22 6.65 20.81
CA LYS A 213 6.07 6.87 19.37
C LYS A 213 5.24 5.77 18.72
N SER A 214 5.42 4.51 19.13
CA SER A 214 4.54 3.41 18.71
C SER A 214 3.07 3.75 18.99
N LEU A 215 2.75 4.15 20.22
CA LEU A 215 1.38 4.52 20.61
C LEU A 215 0.84 5.70 19.81
N PHE A 216 1.67 6.71 19.53
CA PHE A 216 1.29 7.88 18.75
C PHE A 216 0.77 7.51 17.34
N PHE A 217 1.46 6.60 16.66
CA PHE A 217 1.06 6.13 15.33
C PHE A 217 -0.12 5.14 15.39
N LEU A 218 -0.12 4.22 16.37
CA LEU A 218 -1.21 3.23 16.53
C LEU A 218 -2.57 3.89 16.79
N LYS A 219 -2.62 4.95 17.60
CA LYS A 219 -3.85 5.72 17.85
C LYS A 219 -4.44 6.34 16.58
N ARG A 220 -3.63 6.59 15.56
CA ARG A 220 -4.07 7.12 14.25
C ARG A 220 -4.38 6.02 13.25
N ALA A 221 -3.67 4.90 13.34
CA ALA A 221 -3.88 3.69 12.55
C ALA A 221 -5.26 3.05 12.83
N LEU A 222 -5.61 2.81 14.10
CA LEU A 222 -6.82 2.06 14.48
C LEU A 222 -8.13 2.57 13.83
N PRO A 223 -8.46 3.87 13.87
CA PRO A 223 -9.69 4.38 13.25
C PRO A 223 -9.75 4.24 11.73
N LEU A 224 -8.59 4.09 11.06
CA LEU A 224 -8.51 3.91 9.62
C LEU A 224 -8.88 2.47 9.23
N ALA A 225 -8.43 1.48 10.01
CA ALA A 225 -8.78 0.08 9.79
C ALA A 225 -10.30 -0.15 9.90
N ASP A 226 -10.94 0.50 10.88
CA ASP A 226 -12.39 0.46 11.08
C ASP A 226 -13.17 1.02 9.89
N LYS A 227 -12.74 2.15 9.35
CA LYS A 227 -13.44 2.86 8.26
C LYS A 227 -13.28 2.20 6.89
N THR A 228 -12.38 1.23 6.76
CA THR A 228 -12.02 0.58 5.49
C THR A 228 -12.19 -0.93 5.53
N ASN A 229 -12.85 -1.48 6.57
CA ASN A 229 -13.07 -2.93 6.74
C ASN A 229 -11.79 -3.77 6.67
N LEU A 230 -10.67 -3.22 7.14
CA LEU A 230 -9.36 -3.89 7.15
C LEU A 230 -9.24 -4.73 8.43
N LEU A 231 -9.99 -5.84 8.51
CA LEU A 231 -10.10 -6.64 9.74
C LEU A 231 -8.75 -7.20 10.19
N TYR A 232 -7.96 -7.74 9.25
CA TYR A 232 -6.63 -8.27 9.57
C TYR A 232 -5.71 -7.18 10.13
N ASP A 233 -5.63 -6.03 9.45
CA ASP A 233 -4.85 -4.88 9.92
C ASP A 233 -5.34 -4.37 11.28
N LYS A 234 -6.66 -4.38 11.52
CA LYS A 234 -7.23 -4.02 12.81
C LYS A 234 -6.73 -4.94 13.92
N ILE A 235 -6.72 -6.26 13.70
CA ILE A 235 -6.25 -7.23 14.68
C ILE A 235 -4.76 -6.98 14.98
N VAL A 236 -3.91 -6.90 13.95
CA VAL A 236 -2.47 -6.64 14.10
C VAL A 236 -2.20 -5.32 14.84
N THR A 237 -2.87 -4.25 14.43
CA THR A 237 -2.74 -2.93 15.08
C THR A 237 -3.19 -2.99 16.54
N SER A 238 -4.26 -3.73 16.84
CA SER A 238 -4.78 -3.88 18.20
C SER A 238 -3.83 -4.67 19.08
N VAL A 239 -3.18 -5.71 18.55
CA VAL A 239 -2.11 -6.45 19.26
C VAL A 239 -0.97 -5.50 19.62
N PHE A 240 -0.43 -4.77 18.66
CA PHE A 240 0.66 -3.81 18.93
C PHE A 240 0.24 -2.71 19.91
N TYR A 241 -1.01 -2.26 19.83
CA TYR A 241 -1.58 -1.27 20.75
C TYR A 241 -1.62 -1.78 22.19
N GLU A 242 -2.15 -2.97 22.43
CA GLU A 242 -2.23 -3.55 23.77
C GLU A 242 -0.83 -3.83 24.35
N ILE A 243 0.11 -4.36 23.56
CA ILE A 243 1.52 -4.52 23.98
C ILE A 243 2.09 -3.17 24.43
N THR A 244 1.89 -2.13 23.62
CA THR A 244 2.40 -0.79 23.90
C THR A 244 1.80 -0.20 25.18
N LEU A 245 0.51 -0.39 25.43
CA LEU A 245 -0.15 0.06 26.67
C LEU A 245 0.42 -0.65 27.91
N VAL A 246 0.66 -1.96 27.83
CA VAL A 246 1.25 -2.73 28.93
C VAL A 246 2.67 -2.27 29.21
N CYS A 247 3.50 -2.12 28.18
CA CYS A 247 4.88 -1.65 28.34
C CYS A 247 4.97 -0.22 28.90
N LEU A 248 4.02 0.65 28.57
CA LEU A 248 3.90 2.00 29.14
C LEU A 248 3.25 2.03 30.53
N LYS A 249 2.88 0.87 31.09
CA LYS A 249 2.15 0.75 32.37
C LYS A 249 0.82 1.50 32.38
N GLN A 250 0.23 1.74 31.20
CA GLN A 250 -1.10 2.34 31.04
C GLN A 250 -2.22 1.29 31.15
N SER A 251 -1.88 0.01 31.05
CA SER A 251 -2.77 -1.13 31.32
C SER A 251 -1.96 -2.27 31.96
N GLN A 252 -2.60 -3.08 32.79
CA GLN A 252 -2.07 -4.37 33.25
C GLN A 252 -2.92 -5.55 32.74
N ASP A 253 -4.08 -5.26 32.16
CA ASP A 253 -5.00 -6.24 31.62
C ASP A 253 -4.54 -6.70 30.22
N THR A 254 -4.29 -8.00 30.07
CA THR A 254 -3.89 -8.64 28.80
C THR A 254 -5.01 -9.43 28.14
N THR A 255 -6.24 -9.35 28.66
CA THR A 255 -7.40 -10.13 28.18
C THR A 255 -7.71 -9.82 26.72
N LYS A 256 -7.72 -8.54 26.33
CA LYS A 256 -7.92 -8.13 24.94
C LYS A 256 -6.83 -8.67 24.02
N LEU A 257 -5.57 -8.54 24.44
CA LEU A 257 -4.42 -9.04 23.69
C LEU A 257 -4.53 -10.56 23.42
N LYS A 258 -4.89 -11.35 24.43
CA LYS A 258 -5.15 -12.79 24.26
C LYS A 258 -6.30 -13.04 23.29
N SER A 259 -7.42 -12.32 23.44
CA SER A 259 -8.57 -12.42 22.53
C SER A 259 -8.21 -12.12 21.08
N TYR A 260 -7.38 -11.10 20.80
CA TYR A 260 -6.94 -10.80 19.44
C TYR A 260 -6.09 -11.92 18.83
N LEU A 261 -5.20 -12.54 19.61
CA LEU A 261 -4.43 -13.69 19.15
C LEU A 261 -5.30 -14.94 18.94
N ASP A 262 -6.30 -15.15 19.78
CA ASP A 262 -7.24 -16.26 19.63
C ASP A 262 -8.12 -16.11 18.39
N ILE A 263 -8.47 -14.88 17.98
CA ILE A 263 -9.14 -14.65 16.69
C ILE A 263 -8.29 -15.16 15.53
N LEU A 264 -6.97 -14.92 15.54
CA LEU A 264 -6.09 -15.42 14.47
C LEU A 264 -6.04 -16.95 14.41
N LYS A 265 -6.03 -17.62 15.57
CA LYS A 265 -6.15 -19.08 15.63
C LYS A 265 -7.48 -19.57 15.06
N GLN A 266 -8.59 -18.95 15.47
CA GLN A 266 -9.93 -19.35 15.03
C GLN A 266 -10.15 -19.18 13.53
N LEU A 267 -9.41 -18.27 12.90
CA LEU A 267 -9.44 -18.02 11.46
C LEU A 267 -8.33 -18.77 10.70
N ASP A 268 -7.58 -19.67 11.34
CA ASP A 268 -6.48 -20.46 10.77
C ASP A 268 -5.26 -19.62 10.29
N PHE A 269 -5.08 -18.39 10.79
CA PHE A 269 -3.91 -17.54 10.51
C PHE A 269 -2.72 -17.91 11.41
N MET A 270 -2.28 -19.17 11.38
CA MET A 270 -1.30 -19.72 12.32
C MET A 270 0.10 -19.08 12.21
N ASP A 271 0.53 -18.71 11.01
CA ASP A 271 1.80 -17.99 10.82
C ASP A 271 1.77 -16.60 11.47
N SER A 272 0.66 -15.87 11.28
CA SER A 272 0.46 -14.55 11.91
C SER A 272 0.33 -14.67 13.43
N TYR A 273 -0.40 -15.69 13.91
CA TYR A 273 -0.48 -15.98 15.34
C TYR A 273 0.91 -16.20 15.95
N THR A 274 1.73 -17.04 15.31
CA THR A 274 3.07 -17.39 15.79
C THR A 274 3.99 -16.17 15.78
N ALA A 275 4.00 -15.40 14.69
CA ALA A 275 4.77 -14.17 14.59
C ALA A 275 4.38 -13.14 15.65
N LEU A 276 3.09 -12.88 15.85
CA LEU A 276 2.62 -11.91 16.86
C LEU A 276 2.82 -12.40 18.28
N LEU A 277 2.71 -13.71 18.54
CA LEU A 277 3.04 -14.30 19.83
C LEU A 277 4.50 -14.06 20.19
N GLU A 278 5.41 -14.20 19.22
CA GLU A 278 6.84 -13.92 19.42
C GLU A 278 7.09 -12.44 19.73
N VAL A 279 6.39 -11.53 19.06
CA VAL A 279 6.42 -10.09 19.40
C VAL A 279 5.94 -9.86 20.84
N CYS A 280 4.87 -10.53 21.27
CA CYS A 280 4.40 -10.42 22.66
C CYS A 280 5.46 -10.90 23.65
N ARG A 281 6.11 -12.04 23.41
CA ARG A 281 7.16 -12.60 24.27
C ARG A 281 8.38 -11.69 24.36
N LYS A 282 8.78 -11.10 23.24
CA LYS A 282 9.90 -10.16 23.15
C LYS A 282 9.70 -8.91 24.03
N HIS A 283 8.46 -8.42 24.14
CA HIS A 283 8.16 -7.13 24.80
C HIS A 283 7.58 -7.26 26.21
N LEU A 284 6.88 -8.36 26.51
CA LEU A 284 6.22 -8.58 27.81
C LEU A 284 7.10 -9.44 28.72
N TYR A 285 7.18 -10.74 28.43
CA TYR A 285 8.06 -11.72 29.07
C TYR A 285 8.08 -13.02 28.25
N GLU A 286 9.18 -13.77 28.30
CA GLU A 286 9.44 -14.92 27.42
C GLU A 286 8.36 -16.01 27.49
N GLU A 287 7.77 -16.21 28.66
CA GLU A 287 6.73 -17.22 28.89
C GLU A 287 5.30 -16.73 28.62
N TRP A 288 5.11 -15.53 28.04
CA TRP A 288 3.78 -15.01 27.74
C TRP A 288 3.13 -15.74 26.53
N PRO A 289 1.83 -16.05 26.58
CA PRO A 289 0.96 -15.99 27.75
C PRO A 289 1.32 -17.12 28.73
N PRO A 290 1.24 -16.87 30.05
CA PRO A 290 1.64 -17.84 31.06
C PRO A 290 0.87 -19.14 30.81
N ARG A 291 1.58 -20.27 30.84
CA ARG A 291 0.96 -21.60 30.70
C ARG A 291 -0.21 -21.65 31.68
N SER A 292 -1.40 -21.93 31.17
CA SER A 292 -2.56 -22.15 32.03
C SER A 292 -2.25 -23.30 32.98
N GLU A 293 -1.98 -22.99 34.25
CA GLU A 293 -2.03 -23.97 35.32
C GLU A 293 -3.47 -24.51 35.37
N GLY A 294 -3.63 -25.78 35.01
CA GLY A 294 -4.82 -26.57 35.34
C GLY A 294 -5.97 -26.56 34.34
N SER A 295 -5.86 -27.35 33.27
CA SER A 295 -6.90 -28.36 33.05
C SER A 295 -6.66 -29.46 34.10
N LEU A 296 -7.13 -29.21 35.33
CA LEU A 296 -7.36 -30.28 36.29
C LEU A 296 -8.42 -31.18 35.65
N ILE A 297 -7.94 -32.26 35.06
CA ILE A 297 -8.73 -33.47 34.79
C ILE A 297 -9.23 -33.89 36.16
N ILE A 298 -10.46 -33.51 36.50
CA ILE A 298 -11.18 -34.15 37.58
C ILE A 298 -11.51 -35.54 37.05
N SER A 299 -10.89 -36.52 37.71
CA SER A 299 -11.09 -37.96 37.62
C SER A 299 -12.54 -38.39 37.55
#